data_AF-A0A355BM90-F1
#
_entry.id   AF-A0A355BM90-F1
#
_cell.length_a   1.000
_cell.length_b   1.000
_cell.length_c   1.000
_cell.angle_alpha   90.00
_cell.angle_beta   90.00
_cell.angle_gamma   90.00
#
_symmetry.space_group_name_H-M   'P 1'
#
loop_
_entity.id
_entity.type
_entity.pdbx_description
1 polymer ?
#
loop_
_entity_poly.entity_id
_entity_poly.type
_entity_poly.pdbx_seq_one_letter_code
_entity_poly.pdbx_strand_id
1 'polypeptide(L)'
;MLWLAIESATLVASVAVGRDTKVMAEITSQVALTHSERLLPMVDQVLHLAEVELDNLDGIVVSAGPGSFTGLRIGLATAKGLAHARSCPLYAVSTLEALAWQQPAGIVAPLLDARRQQVYTAVYRRTEMGLTTILQPTALALQELLQ
;
A
#
# COMPACT_ATOMS: atom_id res chain seq x y z
N MET A 1 -14.79 2.54 -12.31
CA MET A 1 -14.19 1.38 -11.63
C MET A 1 -14.16 1.62 -10.14
N LEU A 2 -14.86 0.81 -9.35
CA LEU A 2 -14.89 0.84 -7.89
C LEU A 2 -13.81 -0.11 -7.34
N TRP A 3 -12.95 0.40 -6.47
CA TRP A 3 -11.79 -0.34 -5.97
C TRP A 3 -11.65 -0.24 -4.45
N LEU A 4 -11.06 -1.28 -3.86
CA LEU A 4 -10.65 -1.32 -2.45
C LEU A 4 -9.13 -1.46 -2.39
N ALA A 5 -8.44 -0.59 -1.66
CA ALA A 5 -6.99 -0.63 -1.48
C ALA A 5 -6.61 -0.97 -0.04
N ILE A 6 -5.60 -1.84 0.12
CA ILE A 6 -5.10 -2.34 1.40
C ILE A 6 -3.59 -2.09 1.46
N GLU A 7 -3.13 -1.35 2.46
CA GLU A 7 -1.71 -1.14 2.76
C GLU A 7 -1.42 -1.63 4.19
N SER A 8 -0.47 -2.54 4.31
CA SER A 8 -0.06 -3.14 5.59
C SER A 8 1.42 -3.51 5.62
N ALA A 9 2.22 -2.96 4.70
CA ALA A 9 3.65 -3.18 4.58
C ALA A 9 4.45 -2.39 5.61
N THR A 10 3.86 -1.41 6.30
CA THR A 10 4.57 -0.60 7.31
C THR A 10 3.99 -0.82 8.71
N LEU A 11 4.38 0.01 9.68
CA LEU A 11 3.77 0.03 11.02
C LEU A 11 2.35 0.62 11.00
N VAL A 12 1.99 1.27 9.91
CA VAL A 12 0.68 1.85 9.67
C VAL A 12 -0.06 0.92 8.72
N ALA A 13 -1.25 0.48 9.14
CA ALA A 13 -2.19 -0.18 8.24
C ALA A 13 -3.21 0.85 7.76
N SER A 14 -3.56 0.82 6.48
CA SER A 14 -4.64 1.63 5.94
C SER A 14 -5.48 0.84 4.95
N VAL A 15 -6.75 1.21 4.89
CA VAL A 15 -7.72 0.69 3.92
C VAL A 15 -8.48 1.87 3.33
N ALA A 16 -8.62 1.90 2.01
CA ALA A 16 -9.38 2.91 1.30
C ALA A 16 -10.32 2.28 0.27
N VAL A 17 -11.46 2.91 0.04
CA VAL A 17 -12.36 2.59 -1.07
C VAL A 17 -12.51 3.81 -1.95
N GLY A 18 -12.51 3.62 -3.26
CA GLY A 18 -12.60 4.71 -4.21
C GLY A 18 -13.23 4.30 -5.52
N ARG A 19 -13.57 5.31 -6.31
CA ARG A 19 -14.14 5.16 -7.65
C ARG A 19 -13.32 5.97 -8.63
N ASP A 20 -12.84 5.30 -9.67
CA ASP A 20 -11.97 5.88 -10.69
C ASP A 20 -10.75 6.53 -10.01
N THR A 21 -10.58 7.85 -10.13
CA THR A 21 -9.46 8.58 -9.54
C THR A 21 -9.76 9.17 -8.16
N LYS A 22 -10.97 8.94 -7.60
CA LYS A 22 -11.43 9.58 -6.37
C LYS A 22 -11.51 8.58 -5.22
N VAL A 23 -10.84 8.90 -4.12
CA VAL A 23 -11.03 8.23 -2.82
C VAL A 23 -12.39 8.64 -2.26
N MET A 24 -13.22 7.65 -1.88
CA MET A 24 -14.54 7.88 -1.27
C MET A 24 -14.46 7.87 0.25
N ALA A 25 -13.73 6.91 0.82
CA ALA A 25 -13.44 6.85 2.24
C ALA A 25 -12.09 6.14 2.48
N GLU A 26 -11.42 6.50 3.57
CA GLU A 26 -10.18 5.85 4.01
C GLU A 26 -10.10 5.78 5.53
N ILE A 27 -9.43 4.75 6.03
CA ILE A 27 -9.14 4.57 7.44
C ILE A 27 -7.67 4.21 7.56
N THR A 28 -6.96 4.91 8.45
CA THR A 28 -5.56 4.66 8.76
C THR A 28 -5.41 4.35 10.24
N SER A 29 -4.63 3.33 10.58
CA SER A 29 -4.39 2.89 11.95
C SER A 29 -2.90 2.63 12.21
N GLN A 30 -2.34 3.39 13.14
CA GLN A 30 -0.96 3.22 13.62
C GLN A 30 -0.98 2.46 14.95
N VAL A 31 -1.36 1.18 14.92
CA VAL A 31 -1.31 0.33 16.12
C VAL A 31 -0.41 -0.87 15.86
N ALA A 32 0.65 -0.94 16.66
CA ALA A 32 1.85 -1.71 16.38
C ALA A 32 1.69 -3.24 16.38
N LEU A 33 0.55 -3.82 16.79
CA LEU A 33 0.49 -5.23 17.18
C LEU A 33 -0.78 -6.03 16.78
N THR A 34 -1.72 -5.50 15.98
CA THR A 34 -2.99 -6.22 15.71
C THR A 34 -3.53 -6.08 14.27
N HIS A 35 -2.66 -6.00 13.26
CA HIS A 35 -3.14 -5.89 11.86
C HIS A 35 -4.09 -7.03 11.46
N SER A 36 -3.83 -8.27 11.91
CA SER A 36 -4.67 -9.44 11.60
C SER A 36 -6.09 -9.32 12.15
N GLU A 37 -6.26 -8.67 13.29
CA GLU A 37 -7.57 -8.51 13.94
C GLU A 37 -8.34 -7.31 13.40
N ARG A 38 -7.65 -6.32 12.82
CA ARG A 38 -8.24 -5.03 12.46
C ARG A 38 -8.48 -4.84 10.99
N LEU A 39 -7.75 -5.52 10.12
CA LEU A 39 -7.82 -5.25 8.69
C LEU A 39 -9.22 -5.50 8.11
N LEU A 40 -9.85 -6.62 8.46
CA LEU A 40 -11.22 -6.92 8.03
C LEU A 40 -12.25 -5.95 8.64
N PRO A 41 -12.21 -5.63 9.95
CA PRO A 41 -13.04 -4.56 10.50
C PRO A 41 -12.84 -3.20 9.83
N MET A 42 -11.61 -2.83 9.44
CA MET A 42 -11.33 -1.60 8.70
C MET A 42 -11.93 -1.63 7.30
N VAL A 43 -11.91 -2.78 6.61
CA VAL A 43 -12.58 -2.97 5.33
C VAL A 43 -14.09 -2.79 5.47
N ASP A 44 -14.72 -3.45 6.45
CA ASP A 44 -16.15 -3.32 6.70
C ASP A 44 -16.53 -1.85 7.00
N GLN A 45 -15.77 -1.21 7.89
CA GLN A 45 -16.01 0.18 8.27
C GLN A 45 -15.83 1.15 7.10
N VAL A 46 -14.80 0.99 6.25
CA VAL A 46 -14.57 1.90 5.12
C VAL A 46 -15.64 1.75 4.04
N LEU A 47 -16.11 0.52 3.81
CA LEU A 47 -17.20 0.24 2.88
C LEU A 47 -18.52 0.85 3.40
N HIS A 48 -18.79 0.72 4.70
CA HIS A 48 -19.95 1.35 5.33
C HIS A 48 -19.92 2.88 5.23
N LEU A 49 -18.77 3.51 5.53
CA LEU A 49 -18.60 4.97 5.41
C LEU A 49 -18.81 5.49 3.98
N ALA A 50 -18.49 4.67 2.98
CA ALA A 50 -18.67 5.01 1.57
C ALA A 50 -20.03 4.59 1.00
N GLU A 51 -20.90 3.97 1.81
CA GLU A 51 -22.16 3.37 1.38
C GLU A 51 -21.99 2.39 0.20
N VAL A 52 -20.90 1.60 0.23
CA VAL A 52 -20.55 0.62 -0.79
C VAL A 52 -20.74 -0.79 -0.26
N GLU A 53 -21.44 -1.62 -1.01
CA GLU A 53 -21.47 -3.06 -0.76
C GLU A 53 -20.23 -3.74 -1.34
N LEU A 54 -19.69 -4.73 -0.62
CA LEU A 54 -18.50 -5.49 -1.04
C LEU A 54 -18.65 -6.11 -2.44
N ASP A 55 -19.89 -6.47 -2.81
CA ASP A 55 -20.22 -7.16 -4.06
C ASP A 55 -20.12 -6.25 -5.30
N ASN A 56 -20.07 -4.93 -5.08
CA ASN A 56 -19.94 -3.94 -6.13
C ASN A 56 -18.48 -3.57 -6.44
N LEU A 57 -17.49 -4.21 -5.79
CA LEU A 57 -16.07 -3.95 -6.06
C LEU A 57 -15.64 -4.54 -7.40
N ASP A 58 -15.09 -3.69 -8.27
CA ASP A 58 -14.53 -4.11 -9.56
C ASP A 58 -13.12 -4.69 -9.41
N GLY A 59 -12.41 -4.39 -8.31
CA GLY A 59 -11.07 -4.89 -8.07
C GLY A 59 -10.52 -4.51 -6.69
N ILE A 60 -9.48 -5.24 -6.28
CA ILE A 60 -8.80 -5.02 -5.01
C ILE A 60 -7.33 -4.71 -5.30
N VAL A 61 -6.79 -3.74 -4.58
CA VAL A 61 -5.40 -3.30 -4.66
C VAL A 61 -4.72 -3.59 -3.32
N VAL A 62 -3.50 -4.11 -3.36
CA VAL A 62 -2.74 -4.42 -2.13
C VAL A 62 -1.27 -4.08 -2.27
N SER A 63 -0.68 -3.59 -1.18
CA SER A 63 0.76 -3.38 -1.08
C SER A 63 1.54 -4.69 -1.22
N ALA A 64 2.49 -4.73 -2.16
CA ALA A 64 3.35 -5.88 -2.47
C ALA A 64 4.70 -5.84 -1.75
N GLY A 65 5.00 -4.73 -1.06
CA GLY A 65 6.28 -4.45 -0.42
C GLY A 65 7.21 -3.62 -1.29
N PRO A 66 8.46 -3.44 -0.86
CA PRO A 66 9.08 -4.00 0.35
C PRO A 66 8.49 -3.44 1.66
N GLY A 67 8.67 -4.17 2.76
CA GLY A 67 8.15 -3.77 4.07
C GLY A 67 8.15 -4.91 5.11
N SER A 68 7.31 -4.77 6.14
CA SER A 68 7.07 -5.73 7.21
C SER A 68 6.61 -7.09 6.64
N PHE A 69 7.41 -8.12 6.86
CA PHE A 69 7.11 -9.48 6.39
C PHE A 69 5.75 -10.00 6.90
N THR A 70 5.46 -9.79 8.19
CA THR A 70 4.19 -10.18 8.80
C THR A 70 3.04 -9.35 8.24
N GLY A 71 3.22 -8.03 8.16
CA GLY A 71 2.19 -7.11 7.67
C GLY A 71 1.81 -7.37 6.21
N LEU A 72 2.81 -7.58 5.34
CA LEU A 72 2.60 -7.92 3.93
C LEU A 72 1.83 -9.24 3.77
N ARG A 73 2.15 -10.26 4.56
CA ARG A 73 1.44 -11.55 4.49
C ARG A 73 -0.01 -11.43 4.95
N ILE A 74 -0.27 -10.66 6.01
CA ILE A 74 -1.64 -10.39 6.48
C ILE A 74 -2.43 -9.67 5.38
N GLY A 75 -1.93 -8.54 4.87
CA GLY A 75 -2.62 -7.76 3.84
C GLY A 75 -2.87 -8.56 2.57
N LEU A 76 -1.85 -9.27 2.07
CA LEU A 76 -1.97 -10.09 0.87
C LEU A 76 -2.95 -11.26 1.05
N ALA A 77 -2.96 -11.91 2.23
CA ALA A 77 -3.91 -12.99 2.51
C ALA A 77 -5.35 -12.46 2.57
N THR A 78 -5.59 -11.34 3.24
CA THR A 78 -6.90 -10.68 3.29
C THR A 78 -7.37 -10.26 1.90
N ALA A 79 -6.51 -9.56 1.14
CA ALA A 79 -6.84 -9.10 -0.21
C ALA A 79 -7.13 -10.27 -1.16
N LYS A 80 -6.33 -11.35 -1.11
CA LYS A 80 -6.58 -12.57 -1.89
C LYS A 80 -7.89 -13.25 -1.51
N GLY A 81 -8.20 -13.35 -0.21
CA GLY A 81 -9.46 -13.94 0.26
C GLY A 81 -10.68 -13.18 -0.27
N LEU A 82 -10.66 -11.85 -0.16
CA LEU A 82 -11.72 -10.99 -0.66
C LEU A 82 -11.84 -11.05 -2.20
N ALA A 83 -10.72 -10.98 -2.92
CA ALA A 83 -10.70 -11.03 -4.38
C ALA A 83 -11.22 -12.38 -4.90
N HIS A 84 -10.82 -13.47 -4.24
CA HIS A 84 -11.31 -14.81 -4.56
C HIS A 84 -12.82 -14.92 -4.32
N ALA A 85 -13.31 -14.46 -3.17
CA ALA A 85 -14.74 -14.46 -2.87
C ALA A 85 -15.55 -13.65 -3.89
N ARG A 86 -15.03 -12.53 -4.40
CA ARG A 86 -15.68 -11.67 -5.40
C ARG A 86 -15.36 -12.00 -6.84
N SER A 87 -14.50 -12.98 -7.08
CA SER A 87 -14.02 -13.29 -8.44
C SER A 87 -13.56 -12.04 -9.19
N CYS A 88 -12.97 -11.08 -8.47
CA CYS A 88 -12.50 -9.81 -9.01
C CYS A 88 -10.96 -9.80 -9.11
N PRO A 89 -10.38 -8.99 -10.01
CA PRO A 89 -8.94 -8.86 -10.14
C PRO A 89 -8.28 -8.29 -8.87
N LEU A 90 -7.09 -8.83 -8.57
CA LEU A 90 -6.22 -8.37 -7.51
C LEU A 90 -4.97 -7.71 -8.11
N TYR A 91 -4.74 -6.45 -7.76
CA TYR A 91 -3.60 -5.66 -8.21
C TYR A 91 -2.60 -5.49 -7.08
N ALA A 92 -1.32 -5.75 -7.38
CA ALA A 92 -0.23 -5.60 -6.43
C ALA A 92 0.55 -4.32 -6.74
N VAL A 93 0.76 -3.47 -5.73
CA VAL A 93 1.45 -2.17 -5.89
C VAL A 93 2.70 -2.13 -5.01
N SER A 94 3.81 -1.63 -5.55
CA SER A 94 5.04 -1.42 -4.79
C SER A 94 4.82 -0.39 -3.68
N THR A 95 5.20 -0.73 -2.44
CA THR A 95 5.13 0.19 -1.31
C THR A 95 6.01 1.43 -1.54
N LEU A 96 7.18 1.26 -2.18
CA LEU A 96 8.06 2.39 -2.49
C LEU A 96 7.46 3.31 -3.56
N GLU A 97 6.80 2.77 -4.58
CA GLU A 97 6.11 3.58 -5.59
C GLU A 97 4.92 4.33 -4.98
N ALA A 98 4.14 3.66 -4.12
CA ALA A 98 3.03 4.28 -3.40
C ALA A 98 3.49 5.46 -2.54
N LEU A 99 4.61 5.32 -1.83
CA LEU A 99 5.22 6.41 -1.05
C LEU A 99 5.70 7.54 -1.95
N ALA A 100 6.30 7.23 -3.10
CA ALA A 100 6.79 8.25 -4.03
C ALA A 100 5.64 9.05 -4.67
N TRP A 101 4.50 8.41 -4.94
CA TRP A 101 3.30 9.06 -5.48
C TRP A 101 2.67 10.09 -4.55
N GLN A 102 2.88 9.96 -3.23
CA GLN A 102 2.38 10.93 -2.26
C GLN A 102 3.21 12.22 -2.20
N GLN A 103 4.36 12.26 -2.88
CA GLN A 103 5.25 13.41 -2.85
C GLN A 103 5.02 14.37 -4.04
N PRO A 104 5.37 15.66 -3.91
CA PRO A 104 5.37 16.61 -5.02
C PRO A 104 6.24 16.18 -6.21
N ALA A 105 6.05 16.84 -7.36
CA ALA A 105 6.94 16.63 -8.52
C ALA A 105 8.40 16.89 -8.17
N GLY A 106 9.30 16.01 -8.59
CA GLY A 106 10.71 16.09 -8.28
C GLY A 106 11.41 14.73 -8.27
N ILE A 107 12.64 14.72 -7.74
CA ILE A 107 13.34 13.49 -7.40
C ILE A 107 12.90 13.05 -6.01
N VAL A 108 12.45 11.80 -5.90
CA VAL A 108 11.92 11.24 -4.66
C VAL A 108 12.65 9.94 -4.35
N ALA A 109 13.18 9.83 -3.14
CA ALA A 109 13.86 8.64 -2.64
C ALA A 109 13.16 8.14 -1.36
N PRO A 110 12.11 7.30 -1.47
CA PRO A 110 11.46 6.73 -0.29
C PRO A 110 12.43 5.84 0.47
N LEU A 111 12.34 5.89 1.81
CA LEU A 111 13.19 5.11 2.72
C LEU A 111 12.32 4.35 3.69
N LEU A 112 12.49 3.03 3.72
CA LEU A 112 11.87 2.14 4.69
C LEU A 112 12.94 1.40 5.49
N ASP A 113 12.79 1.35 6.82
CA ASP A 113 13.69 0.58 7.70
C ASP A 113 13.63 -0.92 7.34
N ALA A 114 14.74 -1.46 6.84
CA ALA A 114 14.90 -2.88 6.53
C ALA A 114 15.52 -3.67 7.70
N ARG A 115 15.69 -3.03 8.87
CA ARG A 115 16.43 -3.49 10.05
C ARG A 115 17.94 -3.58 9.78
N ARG A 116 18.71 -3.82 10.85
CA ARG A 116 20.17 -4.06 10.78
C ARG A 116 20.95 -2.97 10.02
N GLN A 117 20.59 -1.70 10.22
CA GLN A 117 21.21 -0.54 9.54
C GLN A 117 21.06 -0.56 8.01
N GLN A 118 20.08 -1.31 7.50
CA GLN A 118 19.73 -1.33 6.09
C GLN A 118 18.42 -0.59 5.84
N VAL A 119 18.26 -0.10 4.62
CA VAL A 119 17.04 0.54 4.15
C VAL A 119 16.58 -0.10 2.85
N TYR A 120 15.28 -0.27 2.71
CA TYR A 120 14.67 -0.45 1.40
C TYR A 120 14.46 0.92 0.78
N THR A 121 14.96 1.09 -0.44
CA THR A 121 14.86 2.37 -1.14
C THR A 121 14.84 2.16 -2.65
N ALA A 122 14.50 3.24 -3.34
CA ALA A 122 14.53 3.40 -4.78
C ALA A 122 14.66 4.91 -5.02
N VAL A 123 15.01 5.31 -6.24
CA VAL A 123 14.98 6.72 -6.64
C VAL A 123 14.04 6.84 -7.82
N TYR A 124 13.08 7.74 -7.71
CA TYR A 124 12.10 8.01 -8.76
C TYR A 124 12.17 9.47 -9.18
N ARG A 125 11.84 9.71 -10.45
CA ARG A 125 11.42 11.02 -10.93
C ARG A 125 9.90 11.04 -10.96
N ARG A 126 9.29 11.83 -10.07
CA ARG A 126 7.85 12.10 -10.07
C ARG A 126 7.58 13.33 -10.92
N THR A 127 6.70 13.18 -11.90
CA THR A 127 6.13 14.28 -12.70
C THR A 127 4.63 14.38 -12.40
N GLU A 128 3.95 15.42 -12.89
CA GLU A 128 2.50 15.54 -12.75
C GLU A 128 1.73 14.36 -13.33
N MET A 129 2.29 13.70 -14.36
CA MET A 129 1.61 12.64 -15.11
C MET A 129 2.13 11.24 -14.82
N GLY A 130 3.18 11.07 -14.00
CA GLY A 130 3.74 9.73 -13.81
C GLY A 130 5.00 9.67 -12.96
N LEU A 131 5.42 8.43 -12.73
CA LEU A 131 6.57 8.05 -11.93
C LEU A 131 7.55 7.26 -12.81
N THR A 132 8.81 7.70 -12.91
CA THR A 132 9.86 6.99 -13.65
C THR A 132 10.98 6.57 -12.70
N THR A 133 11.37 5.30 -12.76
CA THR A 133 12.43 4.75 -11.91
C THR A 133 13.81 5.19 -12.40
N ILE A 134 14.58 5.83 -11.53
CA ILE A 134 16.00 6.18 -11.72
C ILE A 134 16.89 5.10 -11.11
N LEU A 135 16.60 4.71 -9.86
CA LEU A 135 17.24 3.59 -9.16
C LEU A 135 16.16 2.57 -8.82
N GLN A 136 16.36 1.33 -9.25
CA GLN A 136 15.45 0.22 -8.98
C GLN A 136 15.33 -0.04 -7.47
N PRO A 137 14.18 -0.53 -6.99
CA PRO A 137 14.02 -0.99 -5.62
C PRO A 137 15.16 -1.91 -5.18
N THR A 138 15.84 -1.52 -4.12
CA THR A 138 16.99 -2.25 -3.58
C THR A 138 17.04 -2.13 -2.06
N ALA A 139 17.79 -3.03 -1.43
CA ALA A 139 18.14 -2.97 -0.02
C ALA A 139 19.63 -2.68 0.10
N LEU A 140 20.01 -1.58 0.75
CA LEU A 140 21.41 -1.22 0.98
C LEU A 140 21.64 -0.73 2.41
N ALA A 141 22.91 -0.70 2.82
CA ALA A 141 23.27 -0.09 4.09
C ALA A 141 22.99 1.42 4.03
N LEU A 142 22.51 2.02 5.13
CA LEU A 142 22.21 3.45 5.17
C LEU A 142 23.44 4.31 4.80
N GLN A 143 24.65 3.86 5.13
CA GLN A 143 25.90 4.54 4.81
C GLN A 143 26.20 4.57 3.32
N GLU A 144 25.84 3.51 2.59
CA GLU A 144 26.04 3.43 1.13
C GLU A 144 25.11 4.37 0.37
N LEU A 145 23.98 4.77 0.97
CA LEU A 145 23.05 5.74 0.38
C LEU A 145 23.59 7.18 0.44
N LEU A 146 24.44 7.47 1.42
CA LEU A 146 24.94 8.82 1.70
C LEU A 146 26.20 9.17 0.89
N GLN A 147 26.72 8.23 0.09
CA GLN A 147 27.90 8.39 -0.76
C GLN A 147 27.51 8.68 -2.21
#